data_AF-A0A354GLN8-F1
#
_entry.id   AF-A0A354GLN8-F1
#
_cell.length_a   1.000
_cell.length_b   1.000
_cell.length_c   1.000
_cell.angle_alpha   90.00
_cell.angle_beta   90.00
_cell.angle_gamma   90.00
#
_symmetry.space_group_name_H-M   'P 1'
#
loop_
_entity.id
_entity.type
_entity.pdbx_description
1 polymer ?
#
loop_
_entity_poly.entity_id
_entity_poly.type
_entity_poly.pdbx_seq_one_letter_code
_entity_poly.pdbx_strand_id
1 'polypeptide(L)'
;MAVPRRLDNNSELNRGLSGLFIGYRPLALVGVAVMVLALCIGIAVSRHRPVPAPSAAGWQRPVLSDEQVSRPQPVPAPPAGLTVADETYCLRVAASKPYLASLNQIPATVIDKGVLRNVPYKSYRSGDYELNVYGDPDQPAGVEIGVYHDLLTDKQAKQHCVDFVTAVLPNAEDQNFLASLNLTKDMVVHGDITIEVTPPTDDDAYGGWWVSAYRLGALDHARASEADLARISVPRKEVEANPTNAGEWSTADLKFARPPASLAPAQPPGQNGPVPQPPVQYQPMPTGPIYTPPQPSGGSVYVRGYTRKNGTYVHSYTRRH
;
A
#
# COMPACT_ATOMS: atom_id res chain seq x y z
N MET A 1 71.40 3.48 25.86
CA MET A 1 71.05 4.18 24.60
C MET A 1 69.81 5.00 24.87
N ALA A 2 69.88 6.29 24.55
CA ALA A 2 68.94 7.31 24.97
C ALA A 2 67.67 7.37 24.10
N VAL A 3 66.57 7.77 24.75
CA VAL A 3 65.24 8.07 24.20
C VAL A 3 65.30 9.41 23.43
N PRO A 4 64.31 9.72 22.56
CA PRO A 4 63.42 10.80 23.01
C PRO A 4 61.92 10.58 22.73
N ARG A 5 61.15 11.12 23.69
CA ARG A 5 59.71 11.38 23.69
C ARG A 5 59.38 12.53 22.74
N ARG A 6 58.15 12.56 22.23
CA ARG A 6 57.50 13.73 21.59
C ARG A 6 56.07 13.79 22.14
N LEU A 7 55.82 14.58 23.17
CA LEU A 7 55.39 15.99 23.21
C LEU A 7 53.91 16.19 22.79
N ASP A 8 53.08 16.29 23.82
CA ASP A 8 51.78 16.97 23.85
C ASP A 8 51.97 18.49 23.73
N ASN A 9 50.99 19.18 23.15
CA ASN A 9 50.75 20.63 23.29
C ASN A 9 49.20 20.82 23.28
N ASN A 10 48.59 21.17 24.42
CA ASN A 10 48.29 22.54 24.90
C ASN A 10 47.43 23.36 23.91
N SER A 11 46.13 23.61 24.18
CA SER A 11 45.49 24.43 25.23
C SER A 11 45.36 25.91 24.84
N GLU A 12 44.11 26.38 24.88
CA GLU A 12 43.62 27.75 25.09
C GLU A 12 43.94 28.86 24.06
N LEU A 13 42.87 29.47 23.51
CA LEU A 13 42.64 30.89 23.79
C LEU A 13 41.16 31.28 23.64
N ASN A 14 40.78 32.09 24.62
CA ASN A 14 39.46 32.56 25.03
C ASN A 14 39.24 34.00 24.52
N ARG A 15 38.04 34.55 24.77
CA ARG A 15 37.55 35.95 24.52
C ARG A 15 36.83 36.09 23.16
N GLY A 16 35.56 36.46 23.07
CA GLY A 16 34.70 37.22 23.98
C GLY A 16 34.32 38.52 23.29
N LEU A 17 33.03 38.75 23.03
CA LEU A 17 32.46 40.09 22.84
C LEU A 17 30.96 40.05 23.15
N SER A 18 30.66 40.61 24.32
CA SER A 18 29.34 40.97 24.80
C SER A 18 28.93 42.32 24.23
N GLY A 19 27.63 42.47 23.94
CA GLY A 19 26.92 43.74 23.99
C GLY A 19 26.77 44.48 22.66
N LEU A 20 25.52 44.73 22.23
CA LEU A 20 24.85 46.00 22.51
C LEU A 20 23.37 45.94 22.12
N PHE A 21 22.50 46.26 23.09
CA PHE A 21 21.11 46.64 22.90
C PHE A 21 21.00 47.94 22.09
N ILE A 22 20.16 47.99 21.04
CA ILE A 22 19.37 49.18 20.70
C ILE A 22 18.00 48.71 20.20
N GLY A 23 16.95 49.07 20.94
CA GLY A 23 15.57 48.91 20.50
C GLY A 23 15.13 50.04 19.58
N TYR A 24 14.23 49.74 18.64
CA TYR A 24 13.28 50.69 18.08
C TYR A 24 11.99 49.93 17.70
N ARG A 25 10.88 50.27 18.36
CA ARG A 25 9.52 50.10 17.82
C ARG A 25 9.13 51.41 17.08
N PRO A 26 7.89 51.54 16.59
CA PRO A 26 7.33 51.01 15.35
C PRO A 26 6.98 52.17 14.39
N LEU A 27 6.67 51.90 13.12
CA LEU A 27 5.93 52.86 12.30
C LEU A 27 5.07 52.14 11.29
N ALA A 28 3.76 52.31 11.46
CA ALA A 28 2.76 52.07 10.45
C ALA A 28 3.01 53.00 9.25
N LEU A 29 2.86 52.47 8.03
CA LEU A 29 2.47 53.31 6.91
C LEU A 29 1.27 52.69 6.18
N VAL A 30 0.23 53.49 6.20
CA VAL A 30 -1.00 53.46 5.41
C VAL A 30 -0.67 53.81 3.96
N GLY A 31 -1.41 53.25 2.99
CA GLY A 31 -1.44 53.69 1.59
C GLY A 31 -1.74 52.53 0.64
N VAL A 32 -3.02 52.18 0.40
CA VAL A 32 -3.87 52.75 -0.68
C VAL A 32 -3.26 52.56 -2.08
N ALA A 33 -3.76 51.57 -2.82
CA ALA A 33 -3.91 51.65 -4.26
C ALA A 33 -5.11 50.77 -4.68
N VAL A 34 -6.25 51.45 -4.79
CA VAL A 34 -7.47 51.03 -5.48
C VAL A 34 -7.29 51.35 -6.98
N MET A 35 -7.99 50.58 -7.83
CA MET A 35 -8.28 50.78 -9.26
C MET A 35 -7.33 50.20 -10.32
N VAL A 36 -7.98 49.83 -11.45
CA VAL A 36 -7.49 49.28 -12.74
C VAL A 36 -7.56 47.73 -12.75
N LEU A 37 -8.43 47.04 -13.49
CA LEU A 37 -9.25 47.39 -14.66
C LEU A 37 -10.38 46.34 -14.78
N ALA A 38 -11.63 46.78 -14.66
CA ALA A 38 -12.75 46.09 -15.29
C ALA A 38 -12.81 46.50 -16.75
N LEU A 39 -13.44 45.67 -17.58
CA LEU A 39 -13.86 45.90 -18.97
C LEU A 39 -12.89 45.40 -20.05
N CYS A 40 -13.20 44.22 -20.62
CA CYS A 40 -13.22 43.93 -22.07
C CYS A 40 -13.56 42.44 -22.31
N ILE A 41 -14.79 42.01 -22.01
CA ILE A 41 -15.36 40.81 -22.66
C ILE A 41 -16.09 41.33 -23.91
N GLY A 42 -15.37 41.35 -25.02
CA GLY A 42 -15.95 41.54 -26.34
C GLY A 42 -16.73 40.29 -26.72
N ILE A 43 -18.05 40.41 -26.75
CA ILE A 43 -18.94 39.44 -27.40
C ILE A 43 -18.71 39.57 -28.90
N ALA A 44 -17.94 38.66 -29.48
CA ALA A 44 -17.87 38.49 -30.92
C ALA A 44 -19.16 37.79 -31.40
N VAL A 45 -20.16 38.58 -31.81
CA VAL A 45 -21.31 38.09 -32.57
C VAL A 45 -20.82 37.76 -33.98
N SER A 46 -20.39 36.51 -34.18
CA SER A 46 -20.10 36.00 -35.52
C SER A 46 -21.42 35.74 -36.25
N ARG A 47 -21.74 36.58 -37.23
CA ARG A 47 -22.88 36.40 -38.14
C ARG A 47 -22.58 35.22 -39.07
N HIS A 48 -22.95 34.01 -38.67
CA HIS A 48 -23.03 32.89 -39.61
C HIS A 48 -24.20 33.11 -40.58
N ARG A 49 -23.87 33.16 -41.87
CA ARG A 49 -24.84 33.10 -42.97
C ARG A 49 -25.57 31.75 -42.92
N PRO A 50 -26.90 31.70 -43.12
CA PRO A 50 -27.60 30.45 -43.26
C PRO A 50 -27.16 29.75 -44.55
N VAL A 51 -26.59 28.56 -44.40
CA VAL A 51 -26.36 27.62 -45.51
C VAL A 51 -27.72 27.00 -45.88
N PRO A 52 -28.12 26.98 -47.16
CA PRO A 52 -29.36 26.32 -47.56
C PRO A 52 -29.28 24.82 -47.27
N ALA A 53 -30.35 24.29 -46.69
CA ALA A 53 -30.50 22.87 -46.37
C ALA A 53 -30.46 22.02 -47.66
N PRO A 54 -29.63 20.97 -47.73
CA PRO A 54 -29.78 19.97 -48.78
C PRO A 54 -31.08 19.17 -48.57
N SER A 55 -31.77 18.92 -49.67
CA SER A 55 -33.09 18.29 -49.68
C SER A 55 -33.04 16.85 -49.16
N ALA A 56 -34.10 16.47 -48.45
CA ALA A 56 -34.30 15.14 -47.92
C ALA A 56 -34.40 14.10 -49.06
N ALA A 57 -33.33 13.33 -49.25
CA ALA A 57 -33.36 12.05 -49.95
C ALA A 57 -32.96 10.97 -48.93
N GLY A 58 -33.89 10.04 -48.71
CA GLY A 58 -33.88 9.10 -47.60
C GLY A 58 -32.62 8.25 -47.49
N TRP A 59 -31.94 8.41 -46.36
CA TRP A 59 -31.07 7.37 -45.80
C TRP A 59 -31.61 7.07 -44.41
N GLN A 60 -32.44 6.04 -44.30
CA GLN A 60 -32.75 5.44 -43.01
C GLN A 60 -31.46 4.79 -42.50
N ARG A 61 -30.76 5.46 -41.59
CA ARG A 61 -29.75 4.81 -40.76
C ARG A 61 -30.45 3.72 -39.96
N PRO A 62 -29.92 2.49 -39.90
CA PRO A 62 -30.40 1.51 -38.95
C PRO A 62 -30.31 2.14 -37.56
N VAL A 63 -31.46 2.28 -36.90
CA VAL A 63 -31.51 2.59 -35.47
C VAL A 63 -31.01 1.32 -34.78
N LEU A 64 -29.68 1.23 -34.61
CA LEU A 64 -29.10 0.33 -33.62
C LEU A 64 -29.62 0.85 -32.28
N SER A 65 -30.55 0.12 -31.68
CA SER A 65 -31.05 0.38 -30.33
C SER A 65 -29.86 0.51 -29.38
N ASP A 66 -29.76 1.63 -28.67
CA ASP A 66 -28.80 1.93 -27.59
C ASP A 66 -28.85 0.93 -26.40
N GLU A 67 -29.59 -0.17 -26.54
CA GLU A 67 -29.97 -1.08 -25.45
C GLU A 67 -29.19 -2.40 -25.45
N GLN A 68 -27.96 -2.39 -25.97
CA GLN A 68 -27.01 -3.50 -25.78
C GLN A 68 -25.58 -3.04 -25.50
N VAL A 69 -25.40 -1.87 -24.89
CA VAL A 69 -24.21 -1.65 -24.06
C VAL A 69 -24.34 -2.60 -22.87
N SER A 70 -23.77 -3.80 -23.01
CA SER A 70 -23.80 -4.87 -22.01
C SER A 70 -23.38 -4.28 -20.66
N ARG A 71 -24.34 -4.12 -19.74
CA ARG A 71 -24.01 -3.77 -18.36
C ARG A 71 -23.02 -4.83 -17.85
N PRO A 72 -21.92 -4.42 -17.19
CA PRO A 72 -21.03 -5.37 -16.53
C PRO A 72 -21.88 -6.28 -15.64
N GLN A 73 -21.80 -7.58 -15.88
CA GLN A 73 -22.46 -8.55 -15.01
C GLN A 73 -21.89 -8.38 -13.59
N PRO A 74 -22.72 -8.42 -12.54
CA PRO A 74 -22.22 -8.40 -11.17
C PRO A 74 -21.19 -9.51 -10.98
N VAL A 75 -20.05 -9.20 -10.38
CA VAL A 75 -19.09 -10.23 -10.00
C VAL A 75 -19.77 -11.16 -8.99
N PRO A 76 -19.79 -12.49 -9.20
CA PRO A 76 -20.34 -13.43 -8.24
C PRO A 76 -19.68 -13.25 -6.87
N ALA A 77 -20.34 -13.67 -5.78
CA ALA A 77 -19.73 -13.65 -4.45
C ALA A 77 -18.45 -14.53 -4.39
N PRO A 78 -17.51 -14.23 -3.47
CA PRO A 78 -16.30 -15.03 -3.30
C PRO A 78 -16.64 -16.47 -2.85
N PRO A 79 -15.75 -17.44 -3.13
CA PRO A 79 -15.92 -18.81 -2.65
C PRO A 79 -16.11 -18.85 -1.13
N ALA A 80 -17.08 -19.65 -0.67
CA ALA A 80 -17.35 -19.79 0.76
C ALA A 80 -16.19 -20.48 1.48
N GLY A 81 -15.91 -20.07 2.73
CA GLY A 81 -14.92 -20.71 3.61
C GLY A 81 -13.50 -20.14 3.54
N LEU A 82 -13.23 -19.19 2.64
CA LEU A 82 -12.01 -18.39 2.67
C LEU A 82 -12.20 -17.15 3.54
N THR A 83 -11.14 -16.72 4.22
CA THR A 83 -11.12 -15.43 4.96
C THR A 83 -10.62 -14.28 4.05
N VAL A 84 -9.77 -14.60 3.08
CA VAL A 84 -9.31 -13.72 2.00
C VAL A 84 -9.55 -14.47 0.69
N ALA A 85 -10.21 -13.85 -0.28
CA ALA A 85 -10.52 -14.53 -1.54
C ALA A 85 -9.24 -14.96 -2.28
N ASP A 86 -9.34 -16.05 -3.05
CA ASP A 86 -8.22 -16.57 -3.84
C ASP A 86 -7.77 -15.59 -4.95
N GLU A 87 -6.59 -15.85 -5.51
CA GLU A 87 -6.02 -15.03 -6.58
C GLU A 87 -6.97 -14.89 -7.77
N THR A 88 -7.63 -15.98 -8.18
CA THR A 88 -8.51 -15.99 -9.35
C THR A 88 -9.69 -15.04 -9.15
N TYR A 89 -10.24 -15.03 -7.94
CA TYR A 89 -11.31 -14.12 -7.56
C TYR A 89 -10.81 -12.67 -7.50
N CYS A 90 -9.65 -12.42 -6.91
CA CYS A 90 -9.04 -11.09 -6.86
C CYS A 90 -8.85 -10.50 -8.27
N LEU A 91 -8.31 -11.30 -9.21
CA LEU A 91 -8.12 -10.88 -10.60
C LEU A 91 -9.43 -10.67 -11.34
N ARG A 92 -10.48 -11.44 -11.02
CA ARG A 92 -11.83 -11.23 -11.58
C ARG A 92 -12.44 -9.91 -11.10
N VAL A 93 -12.32 -9.63 -9.80
CA VAL A 93 -12.73 -8.33 -9.25
C VAL A 93 -11.94 -7.23 -9.92
N ALA A 94 -10.62 -7.36 -10.06
CA ALA A 94 -9.79 -6.35 -10.73
C ALA A 94 -10.23 -6.11 -12.18
N ALA A 95 -10.49 -7.17 -12.95
CA ALA A 95 -10.96 -7.07 -14.34
C ALA A 95 -12.30 -6.34 -14.50
N SER A 96 -13.12 -6.26 -13.43
CA SER A 96 -14.37 -5.49 -13.43
C SER A 96 -14.18 -3.98 -13.17
N LYS A 97 -12.97 -3.55 -12.81
CA LYS A 97 -12.66 -2.16 -12.43
C LYS A 97 -11.96 -1.43 -13.58
N PRO A 98 -12.53 -0.33 -14.11
CA PRO A 98 -11.91 0.40 -15.21
C PRO A 98 -10.49 0.92 -14.91
N TYR A 99 -10.20 1.29 -13.66
CA TYR A 99 -8.87 1.77 -13.25
C TYR A 99 -7.81 0.66 -13.17
N LEU A 100 -8.22 -0.61 -13.27
CA LEU A 100 -7.34 -1.79 -13.34
C LEU A 100 -7.42 -2.48 -14.72
N ALA A 101 -7.93 -1.81 -15.75
CA ALA A 101 -8.12 -2.42 -17.07
C ALA A 101 -6.83 -2.92 -17.73
N SER A 102 -5.69 -2.32 -17.36
CA SER A 102 -4.35 -2.72 -17.83
C SER A 102 -3.55 -3.44 -16.76
N LEU A 103 -4.21 -4.16 -15.85
CA LEU A 103 -3.54 -4.90 -14.80
C LEU A 103 -2.74 -6.06 -15.40
N ASN A 104 -1.42 -6.00 -15.28
CA ASN A 104 -0.50 -7.02 -15.76
C ASN A 104 0.36 -7.54 -14.61
N GLN A 105 0.71 -8.82 -14.66
CA GLN A 105 1.65 -9.38 -13.68
C GLN A 105 3.00 -8.68 -13.82
N ILE A 106 3.62 -8.36 -12.69
CA ILE A 106 5.00 -7.86 -12.61
C ILE A 106 5.82 -8.75 -11.66
N PRO A 107 7.15 -8.69 -11.70
CA PRO A 107 7.98 -9.42 -10.76
C PRO A 107 7.72 -8.94 -9.32
N ALA A 108 7.56 -9.89 -8.39
CA ALA A 108 7.51 -9.57 -6.97
C ALA A 108 8.88 -9.06 -6.51
N THR A 109 8.91 -8.04 -5.67
CA THR A 109 10.14 -7.54 -5.03
C THR A 109 10.28 -8.12 -3.64
N VAL A 110 11.50 -8.30 -3.15
CA VAL A 110 11.68 -8.76 -1.75
C VAL A 110 11.14 -7.70 -0.78
N ILE A 111 10.16 -8.09 0.05
CA ILE A 111 9.72 -7.32 1.22
C ILE A 111 10.60 -7.74 2.40
N ASP A 112 11.43 -6.82 2.89
CA ASP A 112 12.42 -7.06 3.94
C ASP A 112 12.04 -6.44 5.30
N LYS A 113 10.91 -5.73 5.36
CA LYS A 113 10.38 -5.05 6.55
C LYS A 113 8.91 -5.38 6.78
N GLY A 114 8.41 -5.01 7.96
CA GLY A 114 6.99 -5.08 8.27
C GLY A 114 6.45 -6.49 8.49
N VAL A 115 5.13 -6.59 8.55
CA VAL A 115 4.42 -7.86 8.77
C VAL A 115 4.53 -8.81 7.58
N LEU A 116 4.66 -8.28 6.37
CA LEU A 116 4.74 -9.02 5.10
C LEU A 116 6.16 -9.47 4.76
N ARG A 117 7.15 -9.18 5.63
CA ARG A 117 8.56 -9.56 5.44
C ARG A 117 8.71 -11.04 5.04
N ASN A 118 9.47 -11.29 3.99
CA ASN A 118 9.78 -12.64 3.52
C ASN A 118 8.57 -13.52 3.16
N VAL A 119 7.38 -12.95 2.98
CA VAL A 119 6.22 -13.69 2.49
C VAL A 119 6.22 -13.66 0.96
N PRO A 120 6.30 -14.81 0.27
CA PRO A 120 6.18 -14.85 -1.19
C PRO A 120 4.82 -14.32 -1.64
N TYR A 121 4.80 -13.61 -2.75
CA TYR A 121 3.58 -13.05 -3.32
C TYR A 121 3.64 -12.99 -4.83
N LYS A 122 2.48 -12.76 -5.44
CA LYS A 122 2.38 -12.34 -6.84
C LYS A 122 1.96 -10.88 -6.87
N SER A 123 2.59 -10.12 -7.75
CA SER A 123 2.37 -8.70 -7.91
C SER A 123 1.81 -8.38 -9.29
N TYR A 124 0.91 -7.41 -9.34
CA TYR A 124 0.21 -6.97 -10.52
C TYR A 124 0.14 -5.45 -10.54
N ARG A 125 0.34 -4.82 -11.70
CA ARG A 125 0.37 -3.36 -11.82
C ARG A 125 -0.49 -2.86 -12.98
N SER A 126 -1.18 -1.74 -12.75
CA SER A 126 -1.98 -1.00 -13.73
C SER A 126 -1.73 0.50 -13.54
N GLY A 127 -0.80 1.09 -14.30
CA GLY A 127 -0.32 2.44 -14.03
C GLY A 127 0.30 2.53 -12.64
N ASP A 128 -0.17 3.48 -11.83
CA ASP A 128 0.28 3.69 -10.45
C ASP A 128 -0.46 2.85 -9.40
N TYR A 129 -1.37 1.94 -9.81
CA TYR A 129 -1.96 0.94 -8.91
C TYR A 129 -1.11 -0.33 -8.88
N GLU A 130 -0.94 -0.91 -7.70
CA GLU A 130 -0.32 -2.23 -7.51
C GLU A 130 -1.18 -3.12 -6.63
N LEU A 131 -1.40 -4.36 -7.06
CA LEU A 131 -2.13 -5.42 -6.35
C LEU A 131 -1.17 -6.55 -6.03
N ASN A 132 -1.07 -6.93 -4.76
CA ASN A 132 -0.23 -8.03 -4.29
C ASN A 132 -1.09 -9.10 -3.59
N VAL A 133 -0.86 -10.37 -3.94
CA VAL A 133 -1.50 -11.54 -3.32
C VAL A 133 -0.44 -12.40 -2.65
N TYR A 134 -0.49 -12.50 -1.32
CA TYR A 134 0.52 -13.12 -0.46
C TYR A 134 0.19 -14.56 -0.11
N GLY A 135 1.23 -15.39 0.00
CA GLY A 135 1.12 -16.80 0.39
C GLY A 135 0.72 -17.70 -0.78
N ASP A 136 -0.05 -18.75 -0.51
CA ASP A 136 -0.54 -19.66 -1.55
C ASP A 136 -1.63 -18.97 -2.40
N PRO A 137 -1.51 -18.84 -3.74
CA PRO A 137 -2.53 -18.17 -4.54
C PRO A 137 -3.93 -18.80 -4.47
N ASP A 138 -4.03 -20.10 -4.19
CA ASP A 138 -5.30 -20.80 -4.02
C ASP A 138 -5.86 -20.66 -2.59
N GLN A 139 -5.01 -20.31 -1.62
CA GLN A 139 -5.38 -20.05 -0.23
C GLN A 139 -4.56 -18.87 0.35
N PRO A 140 -4.84 -17.63 -0.08
CA PRO A 140 -3.98 -16.51 0.27
C PRO A 140 -3.87 -16.29 1.76
N ALA A 141 -2.66 -15.91 2.18
CA ALA A 141 -2.38 -15.43 3.52
C ALA A 141 -2.77 -13.95 3.67
N GLY A 142 -2.77 -13.19 2.56
CA GLY A 142 -3.23 -11.82 2.53
C GLY A 142 -3.33 -11.26 1.11
N VAL A 143 -3.99 -10.12 1.00
CA VAL A 143 -4.09 -9.32 -0.22
C VAL A 143 -3.85 -7.86 0.15
N GLU A 144 -3.18 -7.11 -0.71
CA GLU A 144 -3.14 -5.66 -0.61
C GLU A 144 -3.26 -5.01 -1.99
N ILE A 145 -3.79 -3.80 -2.00
CA ILE A 145 -3.76 -2.93 -3.17
C ILE A 145 -3.38 -1.54 -2.74
N GLY A 146 -2.52 -0.90 -3.52
CA GLY A 146 -1.99 0.40 -3.20
C GLY A 146 -1.81 1.28 -4.42
N VAL A 147 -1.43 2.52 -4.12
CA VAL A 147 -1.16 3.56 -5.12
C VAL A 147 0.20 4.20 -4.90
N TYR A 148 0.82 4.63 -5.99
CA TYR A 148 2.11 5.32 -6.03
C TYR A 148 2.02 6.70 -6.70
N HIS A 149 3.13 7.43 -6.65
CA HIS A 149 3.39 8.67 -7.40
C HIS A 149 2.21 9.67 -7.37
N ASP A 150 1.67 10.02 -8.55
CA ASP A 150 0.67 11.05 -8.73
C ASP A 150 -0.65 10.68 -8.01
N LEU A 151 -0.93 9.38 -7.88
CA LEU A 151 -2.12 8.88 -7.19
C LEU A 151 -2.02 8.94 -5.65
N LEU A 152 -0.84 9.22 -5.07
CA LEU A 152 -0.70 9.37 -3.60
C LEU A 152 -1.55 10.52 -3.04
N THR A 153 -1.82 11.54 -3.85
CA THR A 153 -2.65 12.69 -3.46
C THR A 153 -4.10 12.58 -3.92
N ASP A 154 -4.41 11.57 -4.75
CA ASP A 154 -5.75 11.34 -5.29
C ASP A 154 -6.62 10.56 -4.28
N LYS A 155 -7.63 11.25 -3.75
CA LYS A 155 -8.59 10.64 -2.81
C LYS A 155 -9.45 9.57 -3.46
N GLN A 156 -9.80 9.75 -4.74
CA GLN A 156 -10.60 8.78 -5.47
C GLN A 156 -9.79 7.50 -5.72
N ALA A 157 -8.51 7.62 -6.05
CA ALA A 157 -7.63 6.47 -6.21
C ALA A 157 -7.49 5.65 -4.90
N LYS A 158 -7.39 6.31 -3.75
CA LYS A 158 -7.41 5.62 -2.44
C LYS A 158 -8.75 4.94 -2.17
N GLN A 159 -9.86 5.59 -2.52
CA GLN A 159 -11.18 4.98 -2.40
C GLN A 159 -11.32 3.74 -3.29
N HIS A 160 -10.76 3.77 -4.50
CA HIS A 160 -10.73 2.60 -5.39
C HIS A 160 -10.01 1.39 -4.76
N CYS A 161 -8.94 1.61 -3.99
CA CYS A 161 -8.26 0.57 -3.23
C CYS A 161 -9.16 -0.01 -2.12
N VAL A 162 -9.82 0.86 -1.35
CA VAL A 162 -10.79 0.44 -0.31
C VAL A 162 -11.94 -0.36 -0.93
N ASP A 163 -12.51 0.11 -2.04
CA ASP A 163 -13.60 -0.56 -2.75
C ASP A 163 -13.18 -1.93 -3.30
N PHE A 164 -11.92 -2.05 -3.75
CA PHE A 164 -11.36 -3.32 -4.19
C PHE A 164 -11.24 -4.30 -3.02
N VAL A 165 -10.62 -3.91 -1.90
CA VAL A 165 -10.45 -4.79 -0.74
C VAL A 165 -11.81 -5.19 -0.17
N THR A 166 -12.77 -4.26 -0.12
CA THR A 166 -14.16 -4.55 0.27
C THR A 166 -14.78 -5.65 -0.60
N ALA A 167 -14.56 -5.61 -1.92
CA ALA A 167 -15.14 -6.58 -2.85
C ALA A 167 -14.50 -7.98 -2.79
N VAL A 168 -13.26 -8.10 -2.27
CA VAL A 168 -12.56 -9.39 -2.11
C VAL A 168 -12.67 -9.97 -0.70
N LEU A 169 -13.17 -9.20 0.27
CA LEU A 169 -13.49 -9.71 1.59
C LEU A 169 -14.82 -10.47 1.57
N PRO A 170 -14.87 -11.73 2.00
CA PRO A 170 -16.09 -12.54 1.98
C PRO A 170 -17.06 -12.23 3.13
N ASN A 171 -16.56 -11.68 4.25
CA ASN A 171 -17.35 -11.40 5.44
C ASN A 171 -17.82 -9.93 5.46
N ALA A 172 -19.13 -9.73 5.62
CA ALA A 172 -19.74 -8.39 5.69
C ALA A 172 -19.29 -7.57 6.91
N GLU A 173 -18.96 -8.20 8.04
CA GLU A 173 -18.42 -7.51 9.21
C GLU A 173 -17.03 -6.94 8.91
N ASP A 174 -16.17 -7.72 8.26
CA ASP A 174 -14.83 -7.29 7.84
C ASP A 174 -14.91 -6.14 6.82
N GLN A 175 -15.88 -6.20 5.90
CA GLN A 175 -16.19 -5.10 4.99
C GLN A 175 -16.59 -3.82 5.75
N ASN A 176 -17.43 -3.93 6.79
CA ASN A 176 -17.83 -2.79 7.60
C ASN A 176 -16.67 -2.21 8.41
N PHE A 177 -15.78 -3.06 8.94
CA PHE A 177 -14.57 -2.61 9.62
C PHE A 177 -13.66 -1.82 8.69
N LEU A 178 -13.41 -2.33 7.47
CA LEU A 178 -12.64 -1.62 6.46
C LEU A 178 -13.24 -0.24 6.15
N ALA A 179 -14.57 -0.15 5.99
CA ALA A 179 -15.26 1.13 5.74
C ALA A 179 -15.12 2.15 6.89
N SER A 180 -14.76 1.70 8.09
CA SER A 180 -14.59 2.56 9.28
C SER A 180 -13.16 3.06 9.51
N LEU A 181 -12.18 2.53 8.77
CA LEU A 181 -10.77 2.85 9.00
C LEU A 181 -10.42 4.30 8.65
N ASN A 182 -9.51 4.89 9.43
CA ASN A 182 -8.88 6.14 9.08
C ASN A 182 -7.87 5.94 7.93
N LEU A 183 -8.19 6.48 6.75
CA LEU A 183 -7.35 6.36 5.55
C LEU A 183 -5.99 7.07 5.62
N THR A 184 -5.67 7.74 6.72
CA THR A 184 -4.31 8.27 6.97
C THR A 184 -3.36 7.17 7.43
N LYS A 185 -3.80 6.38 8.42
CA LYS A 185 -3.11 5.24 9.01
C LYS A 185 -4.05 4.64 10.04
N ASP A 186 -4.37 3.37 9.90
CA ASP A 186 -5.23 2.67 10.85
C ASP A 186 -5.06 1.16 10.73
N MET A 187 -5.45 0.44 11.76
CA MET A 187 -5.42 -1.02 11.75
C MET A 187 -6.49 -1.56 12.69
N VAL A 188 -7.23 -2.55 12.21
CA VAL A 188 -8.21 -3.32 12.98
C VAL A 188 -7.87 -4.80 12.90
N VAL A 189 -8.06 -5.49 14.03
CA VAL A 189 -7.95 -6.95 14.10
C VAL A 189 -9.33 -7.48 14.48
N HIS A 190 -9.89 -8.34 13.66
CA HIS A 190 -11.17 -8.99 13.89
C HIS A 190 -11.03 -10.50 13.68
N GLY A 191 -11.20 -11.29 14.73
CA GLY A 191 -10.91 -12.72 14.66
C GLY A 191 -9.44 -12.99 14.28
N ASP A 192 -9.23 -13.69 13.16
CA ASP A 192 -7.91 -14.01 12.61
C ASP A 192 -7.47 -13.08 11.47
N ILE A 193 -8.30 -12.14 11.05
CA ILE A 193 -7.98 -11.16 10.01
C ILE A 193 -7.53 -9.82 10.61
N THR A 194 -6.50 -9.26 10.02
CA THR A 194 -6.06 -7.88 10.20
C THR A 194 -6.35 -7.11 8.93
N ILE A 195 -6.95 -5.92 9.07
CA ILE A 195 -7.15 -4.96 7.98
C ILE A 195 -6.40 -3.69 8.35
N GLU A 196 -5.58 -3.20 7.43
CA GLU A 196 -4.62 -2.13 7.70
C GLU A 196 -4.58 -1.12 6.55
N VAL A 197 -4.40 0.15 6.91
CA VAL A 197 -4.02 1.22 5.99
C VAL A 197 -2.59 1.65 6.33
N THR A 198 -1.68 1.48 5.39
CA THR A 198 -0.26 1.81 5.55
C THR A 198 0.09 3.04 4.71
N PRO A 199 0.48 4.17 5.33
CA PRO A 199 0.86 5.38 4.59
C PRO A 199 2.23 5.24 3.91
N PRO A 200 2.51 6.05 2.87
CA PRO A 200 3.79 6.02 2.15
C PRO A 200 5.00 6.44 2.99
N THR A 201 4.77 7.04 4.15
CA THR A 201 5.80 7.40 5.12
C THR A 201 6.30 6.24 5.97
N ASP A 202 5.57 5.11 5.98
CA ASP A 202 5.99 3.94 6.72
C ASP A 202 7.09 3.18 5.94
N ASP A 203 8.07 2.68 6.70
CA ASP A 203 9.28 2.05 6.18
C ASP A 203 9.02 0.83 5.29
N ASP A 204 7.94 0.10 5.55
CA ASP A 204 7.49 -1.10 4.84
C ASP A 204 6.43 -0.80 3.77
N ALA A 205 6.00 0.45 3.64
CA ALA A 205 5.14 0.90 2.54
C ALA A 205 5.95 1.23 1.28
N TYR A 206 7.22 1.57 1.49
CA TYR A 206 8.20 1.91 0.46
C TYR A 206 7.68 2.94 -0.56
N GLY A 207 7.11 4.02 -0.04
CA GLY A 207 6.59 5.13 -0.82
C GLY A 207 5.19 4.90 -1.43
N GLY A 208 4.61 3.71 -1.27
CA GLY A 208 3.22 3.43 -1.65
C GLY A 208 2.23 3.73 -0.53
N TRP A 209 0.99 4.05 -0.86
CA TRP A 209 -0.11 4.04 0.10
C TRP A 209 -0.91 2.74 -0.09
N TRP A 210 -1.15 1.97 0.97
CA TRP A 210 -1.70 0.61 0.88
C TRP A 210 -2.97 0.43 1.69
N VAL A 211 -3.85 -0.45 1.19
CA VAL A 211 -4.90 -1.11 1.97
C VAL A 211 -4.63 -2.60 1.91
N SER A 212 -4.46 -3.23 3.07
CA SER A 212 -4.09 -4.64 3.19
C SER A 212 -5.09 -5.38 4.07
N ALA A 213 -5.40 -6.63 3.70
CA ALA A 213 -6.20 -7.55 4.50
C ALA A 213 -5.50 -8.90 4.57
N TYR A 214 -5.13 -9.35 5.76
CA TYR A 214 -4.27 -10.52 5.92
C TYR A 214 -4.51 -11.29 7.22
N ARG A 215 -4.13 -12.57 7.23
CA ARG A 215 -4.15 -13.42 8.42
C ARG A 215 -2.74 -13.64 8.93
N LEU A 216 -2.45 -13.15 10.14
CA LEU A 216 -1.08 -13.19 10.68
C LEU A 216 -0.52 -14.62 10.78
N GLY A 217 -1.32 -15.57 11.26
CA GLY A 217 -0.89 -16.97 11.35
C GLY A 217 -0.61 -17.60 9.97
N ALA A 218 -1.40 -17.26 8.95
CA ALA A 218 -1.17 -17.74 7.59
C ALA A 218 0.08 -17.10 6.97
N LEU A 219 0.34 -15.81 7.25
CA LEU A 219 1.58 -15.16 6.82
C LEU A 219 2.80 -15.85 7.42
N ASP A 220 2.77 -16.15 8.72
CA ASP A 220 3.88 -16.83 9.40
C ASP A 220 4.16 -18.23 8.82
N HIS A 221 3.13 -18.97 8.42
CA HIS A 221 3.29 -20.25 7.71
C HIS A 221 3.82 -20.08 6.28
N ALA A 222 3.51 -18.97 5.63
CA ALA A 222 3.91 -18.70 4.25
C ALA A 222 5.33 -18.12 4.13
N ARG A 223 5.95 -17.63 5.21
CA ARG A 223 7.28 -17.02 5.15
C ARG A 223 8.30 -18.00 4.57
N ALA A 224 9.02 -17.51 3.57
CA ALA A 224 10.11 -18.23 2.92
C ALA A 224 11.47 -17.85 3.51
N SER A 225 12.50 -18.64 3.23
CA SER A 225 13.88 -18.23 3.51
C SER A 225 14.33 -17.15 2.53
N GLU A 226 15.35 -16.37 2.91
CA GLU A 226 15.96 -15.40 1.98
C GLU A 226 16.51 -16.08 0.72
N ALA A 227 17.03 -17.31 0.86
CA ALA A 227 17.53 -18.11 -0.26
C ALA A 227 16.40 -18.52 -1.22
N ASP A 228 15.22 -18.86 -0.70
CA ASP A 228 14.05 -19.17 -1.52
C ASP A 228 13.53 -17.92 -2.23
N LEU A 229 13.46 -16.78 -1.53
CA LEU A 229 13.00 -15.50 -2.10
C LEU A 229 13.91 -15.01 -3.22
N ALA A 230 15.23 -15.16 -3.06
CA ALA A 230 16.19 -14.81 -4.12
C ALA A 230 15.97 -15.58 -5.43
N ARG A 231 15.23 -16.69 -5.40
CA ARG A 231 14.87 -17.47 -6.60
C ARG A 231 13.55 -17.05 -7.24
N ILE A 232 12.66 -16.40 -6.50
CA ILE A 232 11.26 -16.13 -6.90
C ILE A 232 10.87 -14.66 -6.75
N SER A 233 11.83 -13.78 -6.55
CA SER A 233 11.62 -12.34 -6.37
C SER A 233 12.83 -11.56 -6.83
N VAL A 234 12.62 -10.30 -7.17
CA VAL A 234 13.68 -9.36 -7.53
C VAL A 234 14.14 -8.62 -6.28
N PRO A 235 15.46 -8.50 -6.03
CA PRO A 235 15.95 -7.67 -4.95
C PRO A 235 15.52 -6.21 -5.13
N ARG A 236 15.01 -5.58 -4.07
CA ARG A 236 14.47 -4.22 -4.14
C ARG A 236 15.48 -3.20 -4.69
N LYS A 237 16.75 -3.32 -4.29
CA LYS A 237 17.84 -2.46 -4.75
C LYS A 237 18.02 -2.48 -6.27
N GLU A 238 17.71 -3.58 -6.94
CA GLU A 238 17.80 -3.68 -8.41
C GLU A 238 16.69 -2.89 -9.09
N VAL A 239 15.49 -2.88 -8.50
CA VAL A 239 14.35 -2.09 -8.98
C VAL A 239 14.61 -0.59 -8.78
N GLU A 240 15.14 -0.22 -7.62
CA GLU A 240 15.48 1.18 -7.30
C GLU A 240 16.61 1.73 -8.18
N ALA A 241 17.55 0.87 -8.61
CA ALA A 241 18.64 1.27 -9.50
C ALA A 241 18.21 1.51 -10.96
N ASN A 242 17.04 0.98 -11.37
CA ASN A 242 16.51 1.12 -12.73
C ASN A 242 15.01 1.53 -12.71
N PRO A 243 14.69 2.76 -12.28
CA PRO A 243 13.30 3.20 -12.14
C PRO A 243 12.54 3.26 -13.46
N THR A 244 13.23 3.37 -14.60
CA THR A 244 12.63 3.35 -15.95
C THR A 244 11.92 2.04 -16.30
N ASN A 245 12.26 0.92 -15.64
CA ASN A 245 11.62 -0.37 -15.87
C ASN A 245 10.31 -0.57 -15.10
N ALA A 246 9.96 0.34 -14.18
CA ALA A 246 8.79 0.20 -13.32
C ALA A 246 7.44 0.19 -14.10
N GLY A 247 7.42 0.73 -15.33
CA GLY A 247 6.27 0.72 -16.22
C GLY A 247 6.39 -0.19 -17.45
N GLU A 248 7.56 -0.77 -17.72
CA GLU A 248 7.87 -1.53 -18.94
C GLU A 248 8.53 -2.88 -18.62
N TRP A 249 7.96 -3.62 -17.66
CA TRP A 249 8.42 -4.97 -17.36
C TRP A 249 8.28 -5.87 -18.60
N SER A 250 9.40 -6.42 -19.06
CA SER A 250 9.42 -7.35 -20.19
C SER A 250 9.06 -8.77 -19.74
N THR A 251 8.73 -9.64 -20.70
CA THR A 251 8.54 -11.08 -20.42
C THR A 251 9.80 -11.71 -19.81
N ALA A 252 10.99 -11.18 -20.09
CA ALA A 252 12.23 -11.66 -19.50
C ALA A 252 12.34 -11.32 -18.00
N ASP A 253 11.72 -10.24 -17.55
CA ASP A 253 11.70 -9.86 -16.14
C ASP A 253 10.74 -10.73 -15.32
N LEU A 254 9.69 -11.25 -15.97
CA LEU A 254 8.77 -12.23 -15.39
C LEU A 254 9.42 -13.61 -15.12
N LYS A 255 10.70 -13.82 -15.45
CA LYS A 255 11.41 -15.05 -15.09
C LYS A 255 11.45 -15.29 -13.57
N PHE A 256 11.33 -14.23 -12.77
CA PHE A 256 11.24 -14.31 -11.31
C PHE A 256 9.79 -14.29 -10.81
N ALA A 257 8.82 -14.03 -11.68
CA ALA A 257 7.42 -14.07 -11.28
C ALA A 257 7.06 -15.51 -10.91
N ARG A 258 6.43 -15.68 -9.75
CA ARG A 258 6.05 -17.00 -9.25
C ARG A 258 5.16 -17.69 -10.29
N PRO A 259 5.55 -18.89 -10.79
CA PRO A 259 4.69 -19.65 -11.70
C PRO A 259 3.41 -20.06 -10.98
N PRO A 260 2.31 -20.34 -11.72
CA PRO A 260 1.11 -20.91 -11.12
C PRO A 260 1.45 -22.21 -10.38
N ALA A 261 0.72 -22.50 -9.30
CA ALA A 261 0.99 -23.65 -8.44
C ALA A 261 1.06 -24.99 -9.20
N SER A 262 0.31 -25.11 -10.31
CA SER A 262 0.30 -26.27 -11.20
C SER A 262 1.59 -26.52 -11.99
N LEU A 263 2.51 -25.54 -12.06
CA LEU A 263 3.79 -25.63 -12.77
C LEU A 263 5.00 -25.62 -11.83
N ALA A 264 4.79 -25.46 -10.52
CA ALA A 264 5.86 -25.61 -9.56
C ALA A 264 6.29 -27.10 -9.53
N PRO A 265 7.58 -27.42 -9.69
CA PRO A 265 8.03 -28.80 -9.60
C PRO A 265 7.63 -29.37 -8.23
N ALA A 266 7.03 -30.57 -8.22
CA ALA A 266 6.69 -31.28 -7.00
C ALA A 266 7.91 -31.29 -6.09
N GLN A 267 7.79 -30.67 -4.91
CA GLN A 267 8.90 -30.66 -3.98
C GLN A 267 9.23 -32.11 -3.59
N PRO A 268 10.53 -32.49 -3.57
CA PRO A 268 10.91 -33.85 -3.26
C PRO A 268 10.37 -34.25 -1.88
N PRO A 269 9.74 -35.42 -1.76
CA PRO A 269 9.20 -35.87 -0.48
C PRO A 269 10.36 -36.10 0.49
N GLY A 270 10.45 -35.28 1.54
CA GLY A 270 11.37 -35.51 2.66
C GLY A 270 12.30 -34.35 3.08
N GLN A 271 12.20 -33.14 2.52
CA GLN A 271 13.06 -32.02 2.94
C GLN A 271 12.40 -30.91 3.78
N ASN A 272 11.08 -30.95 4.03
CA ASN A 272 10.40 -29.91 4.80
C ASN A 272 9.72 -30.47 6.07
N GLY A 273 10.48 -30.57 7.15
CA GLY A 273 9.97 -29.95 8.37
C GLY A 273 10.24 -28.45 8.23
N PRO A 274 9.33 -27.53 8.58
CA PRO A 274 9.68 -26.12 8.63
C PRO A 274 10.91 -26.02 9.53
N VAL A 275 12.05 -25.58 8.99
CA VAL A 275 13.13 -25.08 9.84
C VAL A 275 12.49 -23.91 10.58
N PRO A 276 12.31 -23.99 11.91
CA PRO A 276 11.66 -22.92 12.64
C PRO A 276 12.55 -21.69 12.44
N GLN A 277 12.10 -20.73 11.63
CA GLN A 277 12.75 -19.44 11.61
C GLN A 277 12.56 -18.86 13.02
N PRO A 278 13.60 -18.26 13.63
CA PRO A 278 13.45 -17.62 14.91
C PRO A 278 12.33 -16.57 14.79
N PRO A 279 11.43 -16.46 15.77
CA PRO A 279 10.35 -15.48 15.73
C PRO A 279 10.97 -14.09 15.53
N VAL A 280 10.53 -13.40 14.49
CA VAL A 280 10.99 -12.04 14.19
C VAL A 280 10.66 -11.17 15.41
N GLN A 281 11.70 -10.66 16.07
CA GLN A 281 11.51 -9.69 17.13
C GLN A 281 11.12 -8.36 16.48
N TYR A 282 9.83 -8.04 16.52
CA TYR A 282 9.37 -6.69 16.20
C TYR A 282 9.98 -5.72 17.21
N GLN A 283 10.75 -4.74 16.73
CA GLN A 283 11.02 -3.57 17.56
C GLN A 283 9.70 -2.81 17.71
N PRO A 284 9.21 -2.60 18.95
CA PRO A 284 8.04 -1.76 19.15
C PRO A 284 8.37 -0.35 18.64
N MET A 285 7.48 0.20 17.83
CA MET A 285 7.53 1.61 17.42
C MET A 285 7.71 2.52 18.64
N PRO A 286 8.45 3.64 18.54
CA PRO A 286 8.62 4.58 19.63
C PRO A 286 7.24 5.04 20.13
N THR A 287 6.90 4.69 21.36
CA THR A 287 5.67 5.16 22.00
C THR A 287 5.81 6.66 22.25
N GLY A 288 5.12 7.47 21.44
CA GLY A 288 4.81 8.84 21.79
C GLY A 288 4.05 8.91 23.13
N PRO A 289 3.92 10.11 23.73
CA PRO A 289 3.37 10.27 25.08
C PRO A 289 2.02 9.57 25.24
N ILE A 290 1.97 8.71 26.26
CA ILE A 290 0.86 7.83 26.60
C ILE A 290 -0.37 8.68 26.90
N TYR A 291 -1.35 8.64 25.99
CA TYR A 291 -2.71 9.05 26.30
C TYR A 291 -3.20 8.19 27.46
N THR A 292 -3.48 8.82 28.60
CA THR A 292 -4.02 8.14 29.78
C THR A 292 -5.53 8.43 29.83
N PRO A 293 -6.38 7.54 29.31
CA PRO A 293 -7.82 7.71 29.44
C PRO A 293 -8.24 7.52 30.91
N PRO A 294 -9.27 8.25 31.38
CA PRO A 294 -9.81 8.07 32.71
C PRO A 294 -10.36 6.64 32.89
N GLN A 295 -10.09 6.04 34.05
CA GLN A 295 -10.63 4.74 34.48
C GLN A 295 -12.16 4.77 34.51
N PRO A 296 -12.84 3.81 33.84
CA PRO A 296 -13.72 2.92 34.60
C PRO A 296 -13.92 1.49 34.03
N SER A 297 -14.34 0.62 34.97
CA SER A 297 -15.15 -0.61 34.84
C SER A 297 -14.79 -1.68 33.80
N GLY A 298 -14.34 -2.84 34.30
CA GLY A 298 -14.58 -4.15 33.69
C GLY A 298 -14.16 -4.30 32.23
N GLY A 299 -12.88 -4.12 31.93
CA GLY A 299 -12.33 -4.34 30.60
C GLY A 299 -11.75 -5.74 30.42
N SER A 300 -11.91 -6.31 29.23
CA SER A 300 -11.14 -7.49 28.81
C SER A 300 -9.75 -7.09 28.33
N VAL A 301 -8.71 -7.70 28.88
CA VAL A 301 -7.32 -7.51 28.44
C VAL A 301 -6.98 -8.60 27.43
N TYR A 302 -6.66 -8.19 26.19
CA TYR A 302 -6.11 -9.08 25.18
C TYR A 302 -4.60 -9.19 25.36
N VAL A 303 -4.11 -10.41 25.55
CA VAL A 303 -2.68 -10.72 25.58
C VAL A 303 -2.33 -11.35 24.24
N ARG A 304 -1.48 -10.67 23.46
CA ARG A 304 -0.97 -11.20 22.19
C ARG A 304 -0.09 -12.43 22.45
N GLY A 305 -0.15 -13.42 21.57
CA GLY A 305 0.71 -14.59 21.64
C GLY A 305 2.18 -14.19 21.47
N TYR A 306 3.08 -14.85 22.19
CA TYR A 306 4.52 -14.60 22.13
C TYR A 306 5.32 -15.86 22.44
N THR A 307 6.53 -15.93 21.89
CA THR A 307 7.48 -17.02 22.19
C THR A 307 8.43 -16.58 23.30
N ARG A 308 8.50 -17.37 24.37
CA ARG A 308 9.45 -17.13 25.48
C ARG A 308 10.88 -17.44 25.06
N LYS A 309 11.87 -16.89 25.80
CA LYS A 309 13.30 -17.16 25.57
C LYS A 309 13.67 -18.65 25.60
N ASN A 310 12.88 -19.49 26.25
CA ASN A 310 13.07 -20.95 26.32
C ASN A 310 12.36 -21.73 25.18
N GLY A 311 11.85 -21.04 24.15
CA GLY A 311 11.18 -21.65 23.00
C GLY A 311 9.71 -22.01 23.22
N THR A 312 9.16 -21.83 24.41
CA THR A 312 7.73 -22.10 24.66
C THR A 312 6.86 -21.01 24.04
N TYR A 313 5.96 -21.39 23.13
CA TYR A 313 4.93 -20.50 22.60
C TYR A 313 3.79 -20.32 23.60
N VAL A 314 3.48 -19.06 23.92
CA VAL A 314 2.31 -18.67 24.71
C VAL A 314 1.25 -18.20 23.72
N HIS A 315 0.14 -18.93 23.66
CA HIS A 315 -0.99 -18.57 22.80
C HIS A 315 -1.61 -17.25 23.24
N SER A 316 -2.17 -16.50 22.28
CA SER A 316 -2.97 -15.32 22.63
C SER A 316 -4.18 -15.75 23.45
N TYR A 317 -4.57 -14.91 24.41
CA TYR A 317 -5.80 -15.13 25.16
C TYR A 317 -6.36 -13.80 25.65
N THR A 318 -7.67 -13.78 25.83
CA THR A 318 -8.39 -12.63 26.37
C THR A 318 -8.77 -12.93 27.81
N ARG A 319 -8.26 -12.16 28.76
CA ARG A 319 -8.66 -12.26 30.17
C ARG A 319 -9.73 -11.21 30.46
N ARG A 320 -10.90 -11.64 30.92
CA ARG A 320 -11.91 -10.74 31.48
C ARG A 320 -11.62 -10.54 32.98
N HIS A 321 -11.60 -9.29 33.42
CA HIS A 321 -11.50 -8.91 34.84
C HIS A 321 -12.90 -8.78 35.44
#